data_AF-A0A2E9K0N0-F1
#
_entry.id   AF-A0A2E9K0N0-F1
#
_cell.length_a   1.000
_cell.length_b   1.000
_cell.length_c   1.000
_cell.angle_alpha   90.00
_cell.angle_beta   90.00
_cell.angle_gamma   90.00
#
_symmetry.space_group_name_H-M   'P 1'
#
loop_
_entity.id
_entity.type
_entity.pdbx_description
1 polymer ?
#
loop_
_entity_poly.entity_id
_entity_poly.type
_entity_poly.pdbx_seq_one_letter_code
_entity_poly.pdbx_strand_id
1 'polypeptide(L)'
;MPTATACFYDGKAIEVDKAIALKQRAKAENNVVPLFTCLECHERVRPHRGGGHAPAHFEHLKRNADCSLSHVARKRNRPDPLKADYSLDDPKALEGYEIDRQATFLKRNQALVAKCKERDDYTCQACGFELESNGNHIIECHHTKPLAVHGERMIPLSELVCLCPTCHRIAHTRKDPFTVNEIKAILGQE
;
A
#
# COMPACT_ATOMS: atom_id res chain seq x y z
N MET A 1 -5.54 23.80 -2.98
CA MET A 1 -5.07 23.76 -4.38
C MET A 1 -4.28 25.03 -4.58
N PRO A 2 -2.96 24.95 -4.77
CA PRO A 2 -2.16 26.14 -5.00
C PRO A 2 -2.11 26.39 -6.51
N THR A 3 -2.66 27.51 -6.91
CA THR A 3 -2.83 27.99 -8.28
C THR A 3 -1.76 29.01 -8.64
N ALA A 4 -0.50 28.74 -8.31
CA ALA A 4 0.60 29.61 -8.73
C ALA A 4 0.90 29.31 -10.21
N THR A 5 0.29 30.04 -11.13
CA THR A 5 0.49 29.88 -12.58
C THR A 5 1.52 30.85 -13.16
N ALA A 6 1.99 31.82 -12.36
CA ALA A 6 3.00 32.80 -12.75
C ALA A 6 4.10 32.95 -11.70
N CYS A 7 5.29 33.37 -12.14
CA CYS A 7 6.46 33.65 -11.31
C CYS A 7 7.27 34.83 -11.86
N PHE A 8 8.23 35.34 -11.10
CA PHE A 8 9.25 36.26 -11.60
C PHE A 8 10.44 35.50 -12.21
N TYR A 9 10.87 35.95 -13.38
CA TYR A 9 12.11 35.57 -14.04
C TYR A 9 12.78 36.83 -14.56
N ASP A 10 14.01 37.09 -14.12
CA ASP A 10 14.78 38.29 -14.51
C ASP A 10 13.99 39.61 -14.30
N GLY A 11 13.29 39.69 -13.16
CA GLY A 11 12.46 40.85 -12.78
C GLY A 11 11.12 40.97 -13.54
N LYS A 12 10.78 40.05 -14.45
CA LYS A 12 9.51 40.07 -15.20
C LYS A 12 8.62 38.89 -14.84
N ALA A 13 7.32 39.14 -14.75
CA ALA A 13 6.34 38.08 -14.55
C ALA A 13 6.23 37.21 -15.81
N ILE A 14 6.30 35.89 -15.63
CA ILE A 14 6.12 34.89 -16.69
C ILE A 14 5.18 33.77 -16.23
N GLU A 15 4.42 33.23 -17.18
CA GLU A 15 3.54 32.07 -16.96
C GLU A 15 4.31 30.75 -16.86
N VAL A 16 3.66 29.76 -16.23
CA VAL A 16 4.24 28.46 -15.89
C VAL A 16 4.72 27.69 -17.12
N ASP A 17 3.98 27.71 -18.22
CA ASP A 17 4.38 27.01 -19.45
C ASP A 17 5.68 27.56 -20.04
N LYS A 18 5.86 28.88 -19.95
CA LYS A 18 7.09 29.55 -20.39
C LYS A 18 8.26 29.18 -19.48
N ALA A 19 8.06 29.15 -18.17
CA ALA A 19 9.10 28.73 -17.21
C ALA A 19 9.48 27.24 -17.38
N ILE A 20 8.49 26.38 -17.66
CA ILE A 20 8.68 24.97 -17.98
C ILE A 20 9.56 24.81 -19.23
N ALA A 21 9.31 25.59 -20.29
CA ALA A 21 10.10 25.55 -21.52
C ALA A 21 11.55 26.02 -21.28
N LEU A 22 11.75 27.12 -20.55
CA LEU A 22 13.07 27.64 -20.19
C LEU A 22 13.89 26.62 -19.38
N LYS A 23 13.26 25.96 -18.41
CA LYS A 23 13.89 24.89 -17.62
C LYS A 23 14.31 23.69 -18.47
N GLN A 24 13.46 23.27 -19.42
CA GLN A 24 13.77 22.15 -20.30
C GLN A 24 14.91 22.46 -21.25
N ARG A 25 14.90 23.67 -21.83
CA ARG A 25 15.98 24.14 -22.71
C ARG A 25 17.32 24.17 -21.98
N ALA A 26 17.36 24.76 -20.79
CA ALA A 26 18.58 24.77 -19.97
C ALA A 26 19.09 23.35 -19.66
N LYS A 27 18.18 22.41 -19.34
CA LYS A 27 18.54 21.01 -19.11
C LYS A 27 19.09 20.32 -20.37
N ALA A 28 18.49 20.57 -21.54
CA ALA A 28 18.93 19.99 -22.81
C ALA A 28 20.30 20.51 -23.25
N GLU A 29 20.58 21.80 -22.98
CA GLU A 29 21.87 22.45 -23.25
C GLU A 29 22.92 22.23 -22.14
N ASN A 30 22.60 21.42 -21.12
CA ASN A 30 23.43 21.19 -19.94
C ASN A 30 23.84 22.48 -19.18
N ASN A 31 23.00 23.50 -19.26
CA ASN A 31 23.16 24.81 -18.65
C ASN A 31 22.53 24.87 -17.25
N VAL A 32 22.93 25.89 -16.47
CA VAL A 32 22.34 26.15 -15.15
C VAL A 32 20.85 26.46 -15.29
N VAL A 33 20.04 25.79 -14.47
CA VAL A 33 18.59 26.01 -14.47
C VAL A 33 18.29 27.46 -14.08
N PRO A 34 17.47 28.19 -14.86
CA PRO A 34 17.13 29.57 -14.54
C PRO A 34 16.49 29.73 -13.16
N LEU A 35 16.79 30.85 -12.51
CA LEU A 35 16.22 31.20 -11.21
C LEU A 35 14.79 31.74 -11.40
N PHE A 36 13.82 31.10 -10.76
CA PHE A 36 12.43 31.56 -10.71
C PHE A 36 12.06 31.93 -9.28
N THR A 37 11.38 33.07 -9.09
CA THR A 37 10.98 33.56 -7.77
C THR A 37 9.47 33.80 -7.68
N CYS A 38 8.91 33.66 -6.48
CA CYS A 38 7.49 33.85 -6.21
C CYS A 38 7.07 35.32 -6.44
N LEU A 39 5.84 35.53 -6.90
CA LEU A 39 5.28 36.87 -7.09
C LEU A 39 5.00 37.62 -5.77
N GLU A 40 4.82 36.89 -4.66
CA GLU A 40 4.50 37.48 -3.36
C GLU A 40 5.73 37.61 -2.47
N CYS A 41 6.41 36.51 -2.18
CA CYS A 41 7.50 36.49 -1.21
C CYS A 41 8.89 36.57 -1.84
N HIS A 42 8.98 36.60 -3.19
CA HIS A 42 10.26 36.59 -3.93
C HIS A 42 11.20 35.41 -3.64
N GLU A 43 10.74 34.41 -2.87
CA GLU A 43 11.48 33.19 -2.61
C GLU A 43 11.53 32.28 -3.83
N ARG A 44 12.49 31.35 -3.83
CA ARG A 44 12.70 30.44 -4.95
C ARG A 44 11.51 29.50 -5.16
N VAL A 45 11.03 29.45 -6.41
CA VAL A 45 9.99 28.54 -6.86
C VAL A 45 10.47 27.65 -8.01
N ARG A 46 9.79 26.53 -8.22
CA ARG A 46 10.07 25.55 -9.28
C ARG A 46 8.82 25.35 -10.13
N PRO A 47 8.93 25.41 -11.47
CA PRO A 47 7.82 25.04 -12.34
C PRO A 47 7.65 23.51 -12.42
N HIS A 48 6.40 23.07 -12.33
CA HIS A 48 5.94 21.68 -12.47
C HIS A 48 4.94 21.58 -13.63
N ARG A 49 5.12 20.56 -14.49
CA ARG A 49 4.15 20.23 -15.54
C ARG A 49 2.85 19.74 -14.90
N GLY A 50 1.73 20.09 -15.50
CA GLY A 50 0.44 19.55 -15.11
C GLY A 50 0.35 18.04 -15.40
N GLY A 51 -0.45 17.32 -14.61
CA GLY A 51 -0.67 15.89 -14.78
C GLY A 51 -1.78 15.36 -13.88
N GLY A 52 -2.47 14.31 -14.35
CA GLY A 52 -3.45 13.53 -13.59
C GLY A 52 -4.64 14.36 -13.09
N HIS A 53 -4.47 15.00 -11.93
CA HIS A 53 -5.51 15.72 -11.18
C HIS A 53 -5.06 17.15 -10.78
N ALA A 54 -3.95 17.67 -11.34
CA ALA A 54 -3.45 19.02 -11.04
C ALA A 54 -2.93 19.72 -12.32
N PRO A 55 -3.30 21.00 -12.55
CA PRO A 55 -2.75 21.79 -13.65
C PRO A 55 -1.27 22.13 -13.43
N ALA A 56 -0.60 22.67 -14.46
CA ALA A 56 0.75 23.17 -14.34
C ALA A 56 0.81 24.30 -13.30
N HIS A 57 1.81 24.25 -12.41
CA HIS A 57 1.92 25.19 -11.30
C HIS A 57 3.39 25.39 -10.87
N PHE A 58 3.62 26.42 -10.07
CA PHE A 58 4.86 26.65 -9.35
C PHE A 58 4.76 26.14 -7.91
N GLU A 59 5.82 25.47 -7.45
CA GLU A 59 5.96 25.03 -6.07
C GLU A 59 7.20 25.69 -5.43
N HIS A 60 7.08 26.14 -4.19
CA HIS A 60 8.21 26.74 -3.47
C HIS A 60 9.25 25.68 -3.10
N LEU A 61 10.55 26.00 -3.26
CA LEU A 61 11.62 25.08 -2.86
C LEU A 61 11.71 24.91 -1.33
N LYS A 62 11.40 25.98 -0.60
CA LYS A 62 11.26 25.98 0.85
C LYS A 62 9.86 26.45 1.19
N ARG A 63 9.18 25.73 2.09
CA ARG A 63 7.84 26.14 2.55
C ARG A 63 7.94 27.47 3.28
N ASN A 64 7.17 28.44 2.83
CA ASN A 64 6.98 29.72 3.47
C ASN A 64 5.55 29.75 4.04
N ALA A 65 5.41 29.94 5.37
CA ALA A 65 4.09 30.00 6.02
C ALA A 65 3.39 31.34 5.78
N ASP A 66 4.16 32.38 5.46
CA ASP A 66 3.69 33.76 5.29
C ASP A 66 3.38 34.11 3.82
N CYS A 67 3.46 33.14 2.90
CA CYS A 67 3.16 33.32 1.48
C CYS A 67 1.91 32.52 1.08
N SER A 68 0.94 33.18 0.48
CA SER A 68 -0.34 32.57 0.07
C SER A 68 -0.16 31.56 -1.07
N LEU A 69 0.88 31.75 -1.89
CA LEU A 69 1.26 30.87 -2.99
C LEU A 69 2.15 29.68 -2.57
N SER A 70 2.61 29.64 -1.33
CA SER A 70 3.35 28.52 -0.77
C SER A 70 2.39 27.49 -0.20
N HIS A 71 2.70 26.19 -0.35
CA HIS A 71 1.90 25.14 0.27
C HIS A 71 1.87 25.33 1.79
N VAL A 72 0.75 25.86 2.30
CA VAL A 72 0.48 25.85 3.73
C VAL A 72 0.36 24.40 4.15
N ALA A 73 1.18 23.96 5.10
CA ALA A 73 1.02 22.66 5.70
C ALA A 73 -0.41 22.60 6.26
N ARG A 74 -1.26 21.73 5.71
CA ARG A 74 -2.49 21.38 6.41
C ARG A 74 -2.05 20.85 7.77
N LYS A 75 -2.30 21.61 8.84
CA LYS A 75 -2.25 21.06 10.19
C LYS A 75 -3.24 19.92 10.19
N ARG A 76 -2.77 18.68 10.03
CA ARG A 76 -3.54 17.52 10.45
C ARG A 76 -3.60 17.65 11.97
N ASN A 77 -4.62 18.34 12.47
CA ASN A 77 -5.02 18.26 13.87
C ASN A 77 -5.68 16.90 14.12
N ARG A 78 -4.97 15.80 13.79
CA ARG A 78 -5.11 14.60 14.60
C ARG A 78 -3.87 14.62 15.47
N PRO A 79 -3.98 14.84 16.79
CA PRO A 79 -2.92 14.34 17.64
C PRO A 79 -2.84 12.84 17.28
N ASP A 80 -1.73 12.44 16.68
CA ASP A 80 -1.44 11.03 16.54
C ASP A 80 -1.04 10.60 17.95
N PRO A 81 -1.87 9.87 18.70
CA PRO A 81 -1.54 9.45 20.05
C PRO A 81 -0.66 8.20 19.95
N LEU A 82 0.29 8.17 19.00
CA LEU A 82 1.41 7.25 19.07
C LEU A 82 2.19 7.67 20.31
N LYS A 83 1.84 7.03 21.43
CA LYS A 83 2.56 7.10 22.69
C LYS A 83 4.04 6.85 22.38
N ALA A 84 4.92 7.59 23.07
CA ALA A 84 6.35 7.53 22.83
C ALA A 84 6.83 6.08 22.68
N ASP A 85 7.37 5.75 21.51
CA ASP A 85 7.98 4.46 21.27
C ASP A 85 9.09 4.25 22.31
N TYR A 86 9.01 3.16 23.06
CA TYR A 86 10.05 2.74 23.99
C TYR A 86 11.32 2.35 23.19
N SER A 87 12.49 2.39 23.83
CA SER A 87 13.75 1.99 23.20
C SER A 87 13.65 0.57 22.63
N LEU A 88 14.23 0.31 21.45
CA LEU A 88 14.27 -1.02 20.82
C LEU A 88 14.91 -2.09 21.72
N ASP A 89 15.78 -1.67 22.64
CA ASP A 89 16.50 -2.54 23.57
C ASP A 89 15.81 -2.67 24.95
N ASP A 90 14.64 -2.04 25.16
CA ASP A 90 13.92 -2.17 26.43
C ASP A 90 13.21 -3.53 26.48
N PRO A 91 13.50 -4.40 27.49
CA PRO A 91 12.79 -5.67 27.65
C PRO A 91 11.31 -5.49 28.06
N LYS A 92 10.84 -4.25 28.24
CA LYS A 92 9.44 -3.92 28.58
C LYS A 92 8.88 -2.91 27.58
N ALA A 93 7.66 -3.18 27.12
CA ALA A 93 6.87 -2.26 26.32
C ALA A 93 5.47 -2.11 26.92
N LEU A 94 4.86 -0.94 26.75
CA LEU A 94 3.46 -0.76 27.05
C LEU A 94 2.63 -1.39 25.92
N GLU A 95 2.14 -2.60 26.15
CA GLU A 95 1.28 -3.34 25.22
C GLU A 95 -0.17 -3.35 25.69
N GLY A 96 -1.11 -3.75 24.81
CA GLY A 96 -2.51 -3.99 25.18
C GLY A 96 -3.41 -2.77 25.30
N TYR A 97 -2.98 -1.58 24.84
CA TYR A 97 -3.87 -0.44 24.69
C TYR A 97 -4.86 -0.67 23.54
N GLU A 98 -6.09 -0.19 23.71
CA GLU A 98 -7.16 -0.38 22.74
C GLU A 98 -6.95 0.51 21.51
N ILE A 99 -7.19 -0.08 20.33
CA ILE A 99 -7.20 0.61 19.04
C ILE A 99 -8.48 0.22 18.31
N ASP A 100 -9.28 1.22 17.93
CA ASP A 100 -10.45 1.00 17.10
C ASP A 100 -10.05 0.67 15.66
N ARG A 101 -10.60 -0.41 15.10
CA ARG A 101 -10.40 -0.79 13.70
C ARG A 101 -11.72 -1.17 13.04
N GLN A 102 -12.06 -0.50 11.95
CA GLN A 102 -13.13 -0.93 11.04
C GLN A 102 -12.56 -1.89 10.00
N ALA A 103 -13.24 -3.02 9.77
CA ALA A 103 -12.85 -4.02 8.79
C ALA A 103 -14.08 -4.54 8.02
N THR A 104 -13.89 -4.77 6.72
CA THR A 104 -14.87 -5.43 5.86
C THR A 104 -14.43 -6.88 5.61
N PHE A 105 -15.40 -7.79 5.49
CA PHE A 105 -15.13 -9.21 5.33
C PHE A 105 -15.94 -9.78 4.16
N LEU A 106 -15.35 -10.75 3.46
CA LEU A 106 -16.03 -11.51 2.42
C LEU A 106 -16.76 -12.71 3.05
N LYS A 107 -18.04 -12.89 2.73
CA LYS A 107 -18.82 -14.03 3.18
C LYS A 107 -18.38 -15.30 2.44
N ARG A 108 -18.14 -16.38 3.19
CA ARG A 108 -17.80 -17.70 2.64
C ARG A 108 -18.97 -18.67 2.87
N ASN A 109 -19.20 -19.56 1.91
CA ASN A 109 -20.23 -20.58 2.02
C ASN A 109 -19.72 -21.75 2.89
N GLN A 110 -20.25 -21.87 4.11
CA GLN A 110 -19.82 -22.90 5.07
C GLN A 110 -20.13 -24.33 4.60
N ALA A 111 -21.20 -24.53 3.83
CA ALA A 111 -21.51 -25.85 3.28
C ALA A 111 -20.46 -26.28 2.24
N LEU A 112 -19.91 -25.34 1.47
CA LEU A 112 -18.84 -25.63 0.51
C LEU A 112 -17.51 -25.93 1.24
N VAL A 113 -17.24 -25.22 2.34
CA VAL A 113 -16.09 -25.50 3.22
C VAL A 113 -16.19 -26.90 3.83
N ALA A 114 -17.36 -27.27 4.36
CA ALA A 114 -17.60 -28.60 4.92
C ALA A 114 -17.37 -29.71 3.88
N LYS A 115 -17.95 -29.55 2.67
CA LYS A 115 -17.73 -30.48 1.55
C LYS A 115 -16.26 -30.62 1.16
N CYS A 116 -15.47 -29.54 1.25
CA CYS A 116 -14.03 -29.60 0.99
C CYS A 116 -13.31 -30.43 2.05
N LYS A 117 -13.65 -30.23 3.33
CA LYS A 117 -13.05 -30.98 4.44
C LYS A 117 -13.41 -32.47 4.39
N GLU A 118 -14.66 -32.79 4.07
CA GLU A 118 -15.12 -34.17 3.88
C GLU A 118 -14.43 -34.84 2.68
N ARG A 119 -14.31 -34.14 1.54
CA ARG A 119 -13.63 -34.65 0.34
C ARG A 119 -12.16 -35.00 0.63
N ASP A 120 -11.49 -34.16 1.42
CA ASP A 120 -10.06 -34.28 1.71
C ASP A 120 -9.78 -35.09 2.99
N ASP A 121 -10.81 -35.75 3.54
CA ASP A 121 -10.76 -36.56 4.76
C ASP A 121 -10.05 -35.86 5.92
N TYR A 122 -10.34 -34.56 6.09
CA TYR A 122 -9.74 -33.69 7.09
C TYR A 122 -8.19 -33.67 7.11
N THR A 123 -7.58 -34.07 6.01
CA THR A 123 -6.13 -34.27 5.88
C THR A 123 -5.51 -33.20 4.99
N CYS A 124 -4.31 -32.74 5.35
CA CYS A 124 -3.56 -31.78 4.56
C CYS A 124 -3.12 -32.40 3.23
N GLN A 125 -3.58 -31.82 2.12
CA GLN A 125 -3.28 -32.33 0.78
C GLN A 125 -1.82 -32.07 0.34
N ALA A 126 -1.09 -31.23 1.08
CA ALA A 126 0.34 -30.97 0.84
C ALA A 126 1.25 -31.96 1.59
N CYS A 127 1.09 -32.12 2.91
CA CYS A 127 2.04 -32.89 3.72
C CYS A 127 1.46 -34.12 4.41
N GLY A 128 0.17 -34.44 4.18
CA GLY A 128 -0.51 -35.56 4.82
C GLY A 128 -0.80 -35.37 6.32
N PHE A 129 -0.57 -34.18 6.86
CA PHE A 129 -0.88 -33.88 8.26
C PHE A 129 -2.37 -34.07 8.55
N GLU A 130 -2.64 -34.83 9.60
CA GLU A 130 -3.96 -35.06 10.18
C GLU A 130 -3.84 -34.96 11.71
N LEU A 131 -4.70 -34.15 12.33
CA LEU A 131 -4.75 -34.01 13.78
C LEU A 131 -6.16 -33.64 14.19
N GLU A 132 -6.69 -34.33 15.19
CA GLU A 132 -7.93 -34.00 15.88
C GLU A 132 -7.63 -33.62 17.33
N SER A 133 -8.27 -32.56 17.81
CA SER A 133 -8.19 -32.12 19.20
C SER A 133 -9.56 -31.74 19.72
N ASN A 134 -10.02 -32.38 20.80
CA ASN A 134 -11.31 -32.14 21.43
C ASN A 134 -12.49 -32.19 20.43
N GLY A 135 -12.53 -33.17 19.53
CA GLY A 135 -13.59 -33.30 18.53
C GLY A 135 -13.48 -32.33 17.34
N ASN A 136 -12.37 -31.59 17.21
CA ASN A 136 -12.15 -30.66 16.12
C ASN A 136 -10.88 -31.00 15.33
N HIS A 137 -11.02 -31.20 14.02
CA HIS A 137 -9.89 -31.37 13.13
C HIS A 137 -9.12 -30.06 12.94
N ILE A 138 -7.80 -30.12 13.10
CA ILE A 138 -6.87 -28.99 12.92
C ILE A 138 -6.55 -28.87 11.43
N ILE A 139 -7.53 -28.39 10.66
CA ILE A 139 -7.44 -28.25 9.21
C ILE A 139 -8.19 -27.02 8.70
N GLU A 140 -7.59 -26.34 7.73
CA GLU A 140 -8.09 -25.11 7.13
C GLU A 140 -8.43 -25.33 5.65
N CYS A 141 -9.55 -24.75 5.20
CA CYS A 141 -9.96 -24.77 3.80
C CYS A 141 -9.36 -23.56 3.08
N HIS A 142 -8.53 -23.81 2.09
CA HIS A 142 -7.80 -22.80 1.33
C HIS A 142 -8.40 -22.63 -0.07
N HIS A 143 -8.55 -21.37 -0.52
CA HIS A 143 -8.93 -21.07 -1.89
C HIS A 143 -7.67 -20.96 -2.75
N THR A 144 -7.47 -21.89 -3.67
CA THR A 144 -6.36 -21.88 -4.64
C THR A 144 -6.36 -20.63 -5.53
N LYS A 145 -7.54 -20.02 -5.73
CA LYS A 145 -7.73 -18.71 -6.36
C LYS A 145 -8.34 -17.74 -5.35
N PRO A 146 -7.55 -16.81 -4.76
CA PRO A 146 -8.01 -15.93 -3.69
C PRO A 146 -9.24 -15.09 -4.03
N LEU A 147 -10.26 -15.12 -3.17
CA LEU A 147 -11.48 -14.31 -3.34
C LEU A 147 -11.20 -12.80 -3.35
N ALA A 148 -10.19 -12.35 -2.59
CA ALA A 148 -9.84 -10.93 -2.50
C ALA A 148 -9.41 -10.32 -3.84
N VAL A 149 -8.89 -11.14 -4.78
CA VAL A 149 -8.42 -10.68 -6.09
C VAL A 149 -9.51 -10.78 -7.15
N HIS A 150 -10.40 -11.77 -7.04
CA HIS A 150 -11.39 -12.10 -8.09
C HIS A 150 -12.82 -11.64 -7.81
N GLY A 151 -13.10 -11.12 -6.62
CA GLY A 151 -14.43 -10.61 -6.27
C GLY A 151 -15.50 -11.70 -6.12
N GLU A 152 -16.77 -11.29 -6.22
CA GLU A 152 -17.93 -12.17 -6.12
C GLU A 152 -18.08 -13.04 -7.37
N ARG A 153 -18.08 -14.36 -7.20
CA ARG A 153 -18.27 -15.34 -8.27
C ARG A 153 -18.68 -16.70 -7.71
N MET A 154 -19.14 -17.58 -8.59
CA MET A 154 -19.36 -18.98 -8.26
C MET A 154 -18.02 -19.69 -8.05
N ILE A 155 -17.88 -20.38 -6.91
CA ILE A 155 -16.68 -21.13 -6.55
C ILE A 155 -16.96 -22.62 -6.66
N PRO A 156 -16.30 -23.35 -7.58
CA PRO A 156 -16.40 -24.81 -7.64
C PRO A 156 -15.60 -25.45 -6.50
N LEU A 157 -16.00 -26.65 -6.07
CA LEU A 157 -15.29 -27.39 -5.02
C LEU A 157 -13.81 -27.65 -5.37
N SER A 158 -13.49 -27.80 -6.65
CA SER A 158 -12.12 -28.02 -7.16
C SER A 158 -11.17 -26.84 -6.92
N GLU A 159 -11.68 -25.64 -6.62
CA GLU A 159 -10.84 -24.49 -6.26
C GLU A 159 -10.51 -24.40 -4.77
N LEU A 160 -11.02 -25.35 -3.97
CA LEU A 160 -10.75 -25.47 -2.55
C LEU A 160 -9.86 -26.66 -2.27
N VAL A 161 -9.03 -26.54 -1.23
CA VAL A 161 -8.17 -27.62 -0.75
C VAL A 161 -7.95 -27.51 0.76
N CYS A 162 -7.84 -28.64 1.45
CA CYS A 162 -7.46 -28.70 2.85
C CYS A 162 -5.94 -28.59 3.04
N LEU A 163 -5.53 -27.67 3.90
CA LEU A 163 -4.14 -27.46 4.32
C LEU A 163 -4.08 -27.37 5.85
N CYS A 164 -3.02 -27.91 6.45
CA CYS A 164 -2.72 -27.68 7.86
C CYS A 164 -2.31 -26.20 8.09
N PRO A 165 -2.34 -25.69 9.33
CA PRO A 165 -2.01 -24.28 9.61
C PRO A 165 -0.63 -23.86 9.06
N THR A 166 0.35 -24.76 9.11
CA THR A 166 1.70 -24.51 8.57
C THR A 166 1.70 -24.42 7.05
N CYS A 167 1.12 -25.40 6.35
CA CYS A 167 1.06 -25.40 4.88
C CYS A 167 0.21 -24.25 4.35
N HIS A 168 -0.89 -23.91 5.03
CA HIS A 168 -1.71 -22.77 4.66
C HIS A 168 -0.96 -21.45 4.81
N ARG A 169 -0.13 -21.32 5.86
CA ARG A 169 0.77 -20.17 6.02
C ARG A 169 1.81 -20.12 4.91
N ILE A 170 2.44 -21.25 4.56
CA ILE A 170 3.39 -21.34 3.45
C ILE A 170 2.74 -20.87 2.15
N ALA A 171 1.51 -21.32 1.85
CA ALA A 171 0.76 -20.91 0.66
C ALA A 171 0.69 -19.39 0.53
N HIS A 172 0.52 -18.67 1.64
CA HIS A 172 0.40 -17.20 1.68
C HIS A 172 1.71 -16.43 1.92
N THR A 173 2.88 -17.06 1.79
CA THR A 173 4.18 -16.36 1.90
C THR A 173 4.55 -15.52 0.68
N ARG A 174 3.78 -15.62 -0.41
CA ARG A 174 3.85 -14.74 -1.59
C ARG A 174 2.45 -14.23 -1.96
N LYS A 175 2.37 -13.25 -2.87
CA LYS A 175 1.09 -12.62 -3.28
C LYS A 175 0.10 -13.61 -3.87
N ASP A 176 0.55 -14.42 -4.83
CA ASP A 176 -0.25 -15.46 -5.46
C ASP A 176 0.00 -16.79 -4.75
N PRO A 177 -0.97 -17.49 -4.16
CA PRO A 177 -0.66 -18.60 -3.28
C PRO A 177 0.21 -19.70 -3.92
N PHE A 178 1.07 -20.35 -3.12
CA PHE A 178 1.70 -21.59 -3.57
C PHE A 178 0.66 -22.70 -3.76
N THR A 179 0.80 -23.43 -4.86
CA THR A 179 0.04 -24.65 -5.13
C THR A 179 0.49 -25.77 -4.20
N VAL A 180 -0.36 -26.79 -4.05
CA VAL A 180 -0.06 -27.99 -3.26
C VAL A 180 1.27 -28.63 -3.68
N ASN A 181 1.53 -28.74 -4.99
CA ASN A 181 2.76 -29.34 -5.51
C ASN A 181 3.99 -28.48 -5.22
N GLU A 182 3.87 -27.15 -5.29
CA GLU A 182 4.97 -26.27 -4.88
C GLU A 182 5.26 -26.39 -3.39
N ILE A 183 4.22 -26.51 -2.55
CA ILE A 183 4.40 -26.72 -1.10
C ILE A 183 5.07 -28.07 -0.82
N LYS A 184 4.67 -29.14 -1.51
CA LYS A 184 5.33 -30.46 -1.44
C LYS A 184 6.82 -30.37 -1.74
N ALA A 185 7.17 -29.68 -2.82
CA ALA A 185 8.56 -29.46 -3.20
C ALA A 185 9.35 -28.66 -2.14
N ILE A 186 8.74 -27.63 -1.54
CA ILE A 186 9.35 -26.84 -0.44
C ILE A 186 9.61 -27.73 0.79
N LEU A 187 8.70 -28.66 1.09
CA LEU A 187 8.80 -29.57 2.22
C LEU A 187 9.70 -30.79 1.97
N GLY A 188 10.20 -30.97 0.74
CA GLY A 188 11.00 -32.13 0.36
C GLY A 188 10.21 -33.44 0.33
N GLN A 189 8.90 -33.38 0.06
CA GLN A 189 8.07 -34.56 -0.14
C GLN A 189 7.84 -34.74 -1.65
N GLU A 190 8.50 -35.73 -2.24
CA GLU A 190 8.30 -36.16 -3.64
C GLU A 190 7.03 -37.00 -3.81
#